data_AF-T1BHZ5-F1
#
_entry.id   AF-T1BHZ5-F1
#
_cell.length_a   1.000
_cell.length_b   1.000
_cell.length_c   1.000
_cell.angle_alpha   90.00
_cell.angle_beta   90.00
_cell.angle_gamma   90.00
#
_symmetry.space_group_name_H-M   'P 1'
#
loop_
_entity.id
_entity.type
_entity.pdbx_description
1 polymer ?
#
loop_
_entity_poly.entity_id
_entity_poly.type
_entity_poly.pdbx_seq_one_letter_code
_entity_poly.pdbx_strand_id
1 'polypeptide(L)'
;MQECKLQMHPEKSGVVCCKIANRRGSYPRIQFTFLGYTFRPRRTKLRNGKAWTGFLPAVSAAAIQRMNRTIREWHLPRQNLRQLERAGYAIQCH
;
A
#
# COMPACT_ATOMS: atom_id res chain seq x y z
N MET A 1 -12.41 -20.80 22.16
CA MET A 1 -12.32 -20.99 20.68
C MET A 1 -12.78 -22.36 20.22
N GLN A 2 -12.54 -23.45 20.96
CA GLN A 2 -13.03 -24.79 20.57
C GLN A 2 -14.56 -24.94 20.63
N GLU A 3 -15.24 -24.21 21.52
CA GLU A 3 -16.71 -24.25 21.64
C GLU A 3 -17.45 -23.79 20.39
N CYS A 4 -16.84 -22.94 19.56
CA CYS A 4 -17.46 -22.41 18.34
C CYS A 4 -16.96 -23.09 17.05
N LYS A 5 -16.19 -24.20 17.15
CA LYS A 5 -15.58 -24.90 16.02
C LYS A 5 -14.74 -24.01 15.08
N LEU A 6 -14.21 -22.89 15.58
CA LEU A 6 -13.33 -22.00 14.84
C LEU A 6 -11.87 -22.27 15.25
N GLN A 7 -11.03 -22.60 14.27
CA GLN A 7 -9.59 -22.76 14.49
C GLN A 7 -8.82 -21.59 13.89
N MET A 8 -7.87 -21.09 14.67
CA MET A 8 -6.95 -20.05 14.25
C MET A 8 -5.82 -20.68 13.43
N HIS A 9 -5.56 -20.16 12.23
CA HIS A 9 -4.49 -20.68 11.39
C HIS A 9 -3.13 -20.15 11.87
N PRO A 10 -2.19 -21.00 12.28
CA PRO A 10 -0.96 -20.58 12.97
C PRO A 10 -0.07 -19.67 12.13
N GLU A 11 -0.08 -19.85 10.81
CA GLU A 11 0.70 -18.96 9.92
C GLU A 11 0.05 -17.60 9.67
N LYS A 12 -1.31 -17.55 9.65
CA LYS A 12 -2.09 -16.35 9.31
C LYS A 12 -2.43 -15.52 10.55
N SER A 13 -2.17 -16.05 11.73
CA SER A 13 -2.49 -15.43 12.99
C SER A 13 -1.24 -15.31 13.84
N GLY A 14 -1.02 -14.12 14.40
CA GLY A 14 0.15 -13.84 15.22
C GLY A 14 0.18 -12.40 15.64
N VAL A 15 0.96 -12.11 16.69
CA VAL A 15 1.17 -10.75 17.18
C VAL A 15 2.24 -10.07 16.33
N VAL A 16 1.93 -8.86 15.84
CA VAL A 16 2.86 -8.03 15.08
C VAL A 16 3.17 -6.77 15.87
N CYS A 17 4.46 -6.44 16.01
CA CYS A 17 4.84 -5.22 16.68
C CYS A 17 4.66 -4.01 15.75
N CYS A 18 3.85 -3.05 16.20
CA CYS A 18 3.77 -1.73 15.59
C CYS A 18 5.04 -0.92 15.91
N LYS A 19 6.15 -1.21 15.21
CA LYS A 19 7.42 -0.51 15.43
C LYS A 19 7.32 0.93 14.91
N ILE A 20 7.59 1.88 15.81
CA ILE A 20 7.56 3.33 15.59
C ILE A 20 8.85 3.95 16.13
N ALA A 21 9.12 5.23 15.87
CA ALA A 21 10.44 5.83 16.11
C ALA A 21 10.97 5.73 17.56
N ASN A 22 10.09 5.76 18.57
CA ASN A 22 10.49 5.61 19.98
C ASN A 22 10.65 4.14 20.43
N ARG A 23 10.33 3.15 19.58
CA ARG A 23 10.49 1.71 19.87
C ARG A 23 11.76 1.18 19.20
N ARG A 24 12.84 1.09 19.97
CA ARG A 24 14.18 0.67 19.48
C ARG A 24 14.39 -0.85 19.41
N GLY A 25 13.51 -1.65 20.01
CA GLY A 25 13.60 -3.11 20.03
C GLY A 25 13.65 -3.76 18.65
N SER A 26 14.27 -4.94 18.59
CA SER A 26 14.12 -5.88 17.47
C SER A 26 12.93 -6.79 17.75
N TYR A 27 12.11 -7.03 16.72
CA TYR A 27 10.94 -7.88 16.83
C TYR A 27 10.88 -8.80 15.61
N PRO A 28 10.49 -10.07 15.77
CA PRO A 28 10.48 -11.05 14.68
C PRO A 28 9.48 -10.69 13.58
N ARG A 29 8.36 -10.05 13.94
CA ARG A 29 7.32 -9.60 13.02
C ARG A 29 7.03 -8.11 13.24
N ILE A 30 7.36 -7.30 12.24
CA ILE A 30 7.11 -5.85 12.18
C ILE A 30 6.26 -5.46 10.97
N GLN A 31 5.64 -6.42 10.28
CA GLN A 31 4.78 -6.13 9.15
C GLN A 31 3.71 -7.21 8.97
N PHE A 32 2.57 -6.82 8.42
CA PHE A 32 1.53 -7.73 7.96
C PHE A 32 0.76 -7.12 6.79
N THR A 33 0.05 -7.97 6.04
CA THR A 33 -0.81 -7.53 4.95
C THR A 33 -2.26 -7.88 5.26
N PHE A 34 -3.16 -6.92 5.10
CA PHE A 34 -4.60 -7.08 5.30
C PHE A 34 -5.36 -6.24 4.28
N LEU A 35 -6.41 -6.82 3.68
CA LEU A 35 -7.26 -6.17 2.66
C LEU A 35 -6.48 -5.46 1.53
N GLY A 36 -5.36 -6.05 1.10
CA GLY A 36 -4.53 -5.49 0.03
C GLY A 36 -3.56 -4.39 0.45
N TYR A 37 -3.43 -4.09 1.75
CA TYR A 37 -2.46 -3.12 2.29
C TYR A 37 -1.42 -3.80 3.17
N THR A 38 -0.16 -3.42 3.01
CA THR A 38 0.94 -3.84 3.89
C THR A 38 1.22 -2.76 4.92
N PHE A 39 0.96 -3.09 6.19
CA PHE A 39 1.26 -2.28 7.36
C PHE A 39 2.68 -2.57 7.83
N ARG A 40 3.51 -1.54 7.96
CA ARG A 40 4.91 -1.65 8.43
C ARG A 40 5.46 -0.28 8.87
N PRO A 41 6.63 -0.22 9.53
CA PRO A 41 7.33 1.04 9.81
C PRO A 41 7.64 1.79 8.51
N ARG A 42 7.22 3.05 8.42
CA ARG A 42 7.43 3.93 7.27
C ARG A 42 7.79 5.33 7.75
N ARG A 43 8.63 6.01 6.97
CA ARG A 43 8.96 7.41 7.20
C ARG A 43 7.74 8.27 6.87
N THR A 44 7.41 9.19 7.76
CA THR A 44 6.34 10.18 7.63
C THR A 44 6.86 11.55 8.05
N LYS A 45 6.12 12.61 7.73
CA LYS A 45 6.43 13.99 8.09
C LYS A 45 5.43 14.44 9.14
N LEU A 46 5.91 14.88 10.29
CA LEU A 46 5.09 15.48 11.35
C LEU A 46 4.63 16.88 10.92
N ARG A 47 3.62 17.42 11.61
CA ARG A 47 3.08 18.78 11.35
C ARG A 47 4.15 19.88 11.43
N ASN A 48 5.17 19.70 12.28
CA ASN A 48 6.32 20.60 12.41
C ASN A 48 7.42 20.36 11.35
N GLY A 49 7.14 19.54 10.33
CA GLY A 49 8.05 19.24 9.23
C GLY A 49 9.13 18.20 9.53
N LYS A 50 9.27 17.73 10.78
CA LYS A 50 10.28 16.73 11.15
C LYS A 50 9.92 15.35 10.60
N ALA A 51 10.94 14.59 10.19
CA ALA A 51 10.77 13.20 9.82
C ALA A 51 10.49 12.35 11.08
N TRP A 52 9.58 11.39 10.95
CA TRP A 52 9.22 10.42 11.97
C TRP A 52 9.03 9.05 11.34
N THR A 53 9.19 7.99 12.13
CA THR A 53 8.84 6.62 11.70
C THR A 53 7.53 6.22 12.36
N GLY A 54 6.46 6.18 11.56
CA GLY A 54 5.15 5.69 11.97
C GLY A 54 4.90 4.27 11.47
N PHE A 55 3.89 3.60 12.00
CA PHE A 55 3.44 2.30 11.49
C PHE A 55 2.22 2.52 10.60
N LEU A 56 2.42 2.49 9.28
CA LEU A 56 1.45 3.01 8.32
C LEU A 56 1.16 2.01 7.19
N PRO A 57 -0.08 1.96 6.69
CA PRO A 57 -0.43 1.16 5.53
C PRO A 57 0.17 1.76 4.25
N ALA A 58 0.45 0.90 3.28
CA ALA A 58 0.47 1.28 1.87
C ALA A 58 -0.01 0.08 1.05
N VAL A 59 -0.39 0.31 -0.21
CA VAL A 59 -0.82 -0.75 -1.11
C VAL A 59 0.23 -1.87 -1.14
N SER A 60 -0.21 -3.10 -0.93
CA SER A 60 0.65 -4.28 -0.92
C SER A 60 1.26 -4.53 -2.30
N ALA A 61 2.45 -5.12 -2.34
CA ALA A 61 3.10 -5.46 -3.60
C ALA A 61 2.21 -6.35 -4.49
N ALA A 62 1.50 -7.32 -3.89
CA ALA A 62 0.55 -8.17 -4.60
C ALA A 62 -0.63 -7.38 -5.19
N ALA A 63 -1.15 -6.38 -4.48
CA ALA A 63 -2.20 -5.51 -5.01
C ALA A 63 -1.68 -4.61 -6.15
N ILE A 64 -0.47 -4.06 -6.03
CA ILE A 64 0.18 -3.30 -7.12
C ILE A 64 0.32 -4.18 -8.37
N GLN A 65 0.77 -5.42 -8.23
CA GLN A 65 0.91 -6.34 -9.36
C GLN A 65 -0.43 -6.64 -10.04
N ARG A 66 -1.50 -6.86 -9.27
CA ARG A 66 -2.85 -7.06 -9.82
C ARG A 66 -3.33 -5.83 -10.58
N MET A 67 -3.21 -4.63 -10.00
CA MET A 67 -3.59 -3.39 -10.69
C MET A 67 -2.78 -3.19 -11.97
N ASN A 68 -1.46 -3.39 -11.92
CA ASN A 68 -0.60 -3.27 -13.09
C ASN A 68 -0.98 -4.27 -14.20
N ARG A 69 -1.36 -5.50 -13.84
CA ARG A 69 -1.83 -6.51 -14.80
C ARG A 69 -3.10 -6.03 -15.50
N THR A 70 -4.10 -5.57 -14.75
CA THR A 70 -5.34 -5.03 -15.31
C THR A 70 -5.09 -3.82 -16.23
N ILE A 71 -4.22 -2.89 -15.83
CA ILE A 71 -3.87 -1.72 -16.66
C ILE A 71 -3.20 -2.17 -17.98
N ARG A 72 -2.36 -3.21 -17.96
CA ARG A 72 -1.72 -3.73 -19.17
C ARG A 72 -2.72 -4.39 -20.12
N GLU A 73 -3.76 -5.04 -19.59
CA GLU A 73 -4.83 -5.66 -20.38
C GLU A 73 -5.69 -4.62 -21.15
N TRP A 74 -5.65 -3.35 -20.76
CA TRP A 74 -6.35 -2.28 -21.47
C TRP A 74 -5.70 -1.89 -22.80
N HIS A 75 -4.48 -2.35 -23.10
CA HIS A 75 -3.76 -2.03 -24.35
C HIS A 75 -3.72 -0.53 -24.65
N LEU A 76 -3.56 0.30 -23.62
CA LEU A 76 -3.56 1.76 -23.79
C LEU A 76 -2.41 2.18 -24.71
N PRO A 77 -2.69 2.91 -25.81
CA PRO A 77 -1.65 3.43 -26.66
C PRO A 77 -0.78 4.39 -25.85
N ARG A 78 0.53 4.33 -26.07
CA ARG A 78 1.47 5.24 -25.40
C ARG A 78 1.15 6.67 -25.83
N GLN A 79 0.63 7.47 -24.90
CA GLN A 79 0.38 8.88 -25.13
C GLN A 79 1.63 9.69 -24.76
N ASN A 80 2.16 10.44 -25.73
CA ASN A 80 3.23 11.40 -25.51
C ASN A 80 2.64 12.76 -25.09
N LEU A 81 3.38 13.60 -24.36
CA LEU A 81 2.90 14.90 -23.86
C LEU A 81 2.21 15.76 -24.95
N ARG A 82 2.77 15.80 -26.17
CA ARG A 82 2.20 16.52 -27.32
C ARG A 82 0.82 16.01 -27.77
N GLN A 83 0.52 14.73 -27.55
CA GLN A 83 -0.78 14.13 -27.90
C GLN A 83 -1.85 14.47 -26.84
N LEU A 84 -1.45 14.59 -25.57
CA LEU A 84 -2.33 15.05 -24.49
C LEU A 84 -2.68 16.53 -24.64
N GLU A 85 -1.71 17.37 -24.99
CA GLU A 85 -1.94 18.79 -25.27
C GLU A 85 -2.95 18.96 -26.41
N ARG A 86 -2.78 18.25 -27.54
CA ARG A 86 -3.72 18.29 -28.67
C ARG A 86 -5.14 17.83 -28.32
N ALA A 87 -5.29 16.82 -27.45
CA ALA A 87 -6.61 16.39 -26.98
C ALA A 87 -7.28 17.43 -26.06
N GLY A 88 -6.50 18.17 -25.27
CA GLY A 88 -7.00 19.27 -24.44
C GLY A 88 -7.58 20.42 -25.26
N TYR A 89 -6.95 20.79 -26.38
CA TYR A 89 -7.48 21.83 -27.28
C TYR A 89 -8.77 21.41 -28.02
N ALA A 90 -8.97 20.11 -28.27
CA ALA A 90 -10.18 19.61 -28.94
C ALA A 90 -11.44 19.66 -28.04
N ILE A 91 -11.28 19.64 -26.71
CA ILE A 91 -12.40 19.70 -25.75
C ILE A 91 -12.90 21.15 -25.55
N GLN A 92 -12.11 22.16 -25.92
CA GLN A 92 -12.53 23.57 -25.90
C GLN A 92 -13.36 23.99 -27.13
N CYS A 93 -13.49 23.12 -28.13
CA CYS A 93 -14.37 23.34 -29.28
C CYS A 93 -15.71 22.63 -29.06
N HIS A 94 -16.45 23.01 -28.01
CA HIS A 94 -17.91 22.83 -27.96
C HIS A 94 -18.58 23.87 -27.08
#